data_AF-A0A7C6QV20-F1
#
_entry.id   AF-A0A7C6QV20-F1
#
_cell.length_a   1.000
_cell.length_b   1.000
_cell.length_c   1.000
_cell.angle_alpha   90.00
_cell.angle_beta   90.00
_cell.angle_gamma   90.00
#
_symmetry.space_group_name_H-M   'P 1'
#
loop_
_entity.id
_entity.type
_entity.pdbx_description
1 polymer ?
#
loop_
_entity_poly.entity_id
_entity_poly.type
_entity_poly.pdbx_seq_one_letter_code
_entity_poly.pdbx_strand_id
1 'polypeptide(L)'
;MMALFTSCTNKEYENFQELNSGSKLQRGSVIYTFYSALPKDSLRGKQIGIVDGDKKHKVFEVKGFSSDEWIIEYYDVIMSVYNLYKADTVTEIPEELK
;
A
#
# COMPACT_ATOMS: atom_id res chain seq x y z
N MET A 1 5.76 23.30 -36.36
CA MET A 1 5.44 23.30 -34.91
C MET A 1 4.84 21.94 -34.59
N MET A 2 5.63 21.03 -34.02
CA MET A 2 5.16 19.70 -33.63
C MET A 2 4.36 19.84 -32.34
N ALA A 3 3.05 19.57 -32.41
CA ALA A 3 2.22 19.44 -31.22
C ALA A 3 2.59 18.12 -30.53
N LEU A 4 3.26 18.20 -29.40
CA LEU A 4 3.43 17.08 -28.48
C LEU A 4 2.09 16.85 -27.79
N PHE A 5 1.36 15.83 -28.24
CA PHE A 5 0.24 15.30 -27.47
C PHE A 5 0.80 14.59 -26.26
N THR A 6 0.89 15.28 -25.11
CA THR A 6 1.06 14.60 -23.83
C THR A 6 -0.25 13.86 -23.56
N SER A 7 -0.31 12.61 -24.03
CA SER A 7 -1.33 11.67 -23.58
C SER A 7 -1.33 11.70 -22.06
N CYS A 8 -2.48 12.00 -21.45
CA CYS A 8 -2.70 11.74 -20.03
C CYS A 8 -2.59 10.22 -19.84
N THR A 9 -1.37 9.71 -19.66
CA THR A 9 -1.16 8.35 -19.17
C THR A 9 -1.85 8.29 -17.82
N ASN A 10 -2.96 7.55 -17.74
CA ASN A 10 -3.48 7.08 -16.45
C ASN A 10 -2.27 6.58 -15.67
N LYS A 11 -1.99 7.18 -14.51
CA LYS A 11 -0.84 6.78 -13.70
C LYS A 11 -1.09 5.34 -13.30
N GLU A 12 -0.34 4.40 -13.88
CA GLU A 12 -0.46 3.00 -13.52
C GLU A 12 -0.04 2.85 -12.05
N TYR A 13 -0.87 2.15 -11.28
CA TYR A 13 -0.55 1.80 -9.91
C TYR A 13 0.59 0.79 -9.90
N GLU A 14 1.46 0.87 -8.90
CA GLU A 14 2.52 -0.13 -8.72
C GLU A 14 1.91 -1.49 -8.42
N ASN A 15 2.51 -2.56 -8.95
CA ASN A 15 2.07 -3.92 -8.63
C ASN A 15 2.85 -4.46 -7.43
N PHE A 16 2.12 -4.81 -6.38
CA PHE A 16 2.60 -5.55 -5.23
C PHE A 16 2.33 -7.04 -5.46
N GLN A 17 3.17 -7.90 -4.91
CA GLN A 17 2.94 -9.34 -4.93
C GLN A 17 2.47 -9.83 -3.56
N GLU A 18 1.42 -10.66 -3.54
CA GLU A 18 1.03 -11.36 -2.33
C GLU A 18 2.00 -12.51 -2.05
N LEU A 19 2.43 -12.62 -0.79
CA LEU A 19 3.26 -13.71 -0.31
C LEU A 19 2.63 -14.33 0.93
N ASN A 20 2.95 -15.60 1.17
CA ASN A 20 2.55 -16.33 2.39
C ASN A 20 1.04 -16.21 2.70
N SER A 21 0.19 -16.43 1.70
CA SER A 21 -1.27 -16.42 1.83
C SER A 21 -1.83 -15.13 2.44
N GLY A 22 -1.35 -13.98 1.95
CA GLY A 22 -1.80 -12.67 2.40
C GLY A 22 -1.18 -12.17 3.70
N SER A 23 -0.24 -12.89 4.32
CA SER A 23 0.46 -12.37 5.51
C SER A 23 1.59 -11.39 5.18
N LYS A 24 2.00 -11.34 3.91
CA LYS A 24 3.08 -10.47 3.42
C LYS A 24 2.77 -9.90 2.04
N LEU A 25 3.28 -8.70 1.80
CA LEU A 25 3.30 -8.06 0.49
C LEU A 25 4.73 -7.75 0.07
N GLN A 26 5.01 -7.80 -1.23
CA GLN A 26 6.33 -7.45 -1.79
C GLN A 26 6.21 -6.32 -2.81
N ARG A 27 7.08 -5.31 -2.69
CA ARG A 27 7.32 -4.27 -3.70
C ARG A 27 8.80 -4.22 -4.03
N GLY A 28 9.18 -4.65 -5.24
CA GLY A 28 10.59 -4.76 -5.62
C GLY A 28 11.36 -5.64 -4.65
N SER A 29 12.36 -5.10 -3.96
CA SER A 29 13.14 -5.80 -2.93
C SER A 29 12.59 -5.64 -1.50
N VAL A 30 11.55 -4.83 -1.30
CA VAL A 30 10.98 -4.57 0.03
C VAL A 30 9.89 -5.59 0.33
N ILE A 31 10.02 -6.25 1.49
CA ILE A 31 9.01 -7.14 2.05
C ILE A 31 8.30 -6.41 3.18
N TYR A 32 6.97 -6.44 3.13
CA TYR A 32 6.10 -5.93 4.17
C TYR A 32 5.37 -7.08 4.84
N THR A 33 5.36 -7.08 6.16
CA THR A 33 4.66 -8.08 6.97
C THR A 33 3.43 -7.44 7.61
N PHE A 34 2.31 -8.17 7.64
CA PHE A 34 1.11 -7.74 8.35
C PHE A 34 1.46 -7.37 9.80
N TYR A 35 1.03 -6.20 10.25
CA TYR A 35 1.30 -5.71 11.59
C TYR A 35 0.02 -5.64 12.43
N SER A 36 -1.01 -4.96 11.95
CA SER A 36 -2.26 -4.79 12.67
C SER A 36 -3.40 -4.38 11.74
N ALA A 37 -4.64 -4.35 12.26
CA ALA A 37 -5.69 -3.56 11.62
C ALA A 37 -5.34 -2.07 11.74
N LEU A 38 -5.68 -1.28 10.73
CA LEU A 38 -5.43 0.16 10.72
C LEU A 38 -6.17 0.80 11.92
N PRO A 39 -5.47 1.54 12.81
CA PRO A 39 -6.09 2.07 14.01
C PRO A 39 -7.08 3.20 13.73
N LYS A 40 -6.84 4.00 12.67
CA LYS A 40 -7.68 5.16 12.28
C LYS A 40 -7.67 5.37 10.77
N ASP A 41 -8.85 5.44 10.16
CA ASP A 41 -9.01 5.73 8.71
C ASP A 41 -8.39 7.06 8.27
N SER A 42 -8.25 8.04 9.18
CA SER A 42 -7.63 9.33 8.89
C SER A 42 -6.16 9.21 8.48
N LEU A 43 -5.47 8.13 8.88
CA LEU A 43 -4.09 7.83 8.52
C LEU A 43 -3.94 7.36 7.07
N ARG A 44 -5.03 7.00 6.39
CA ARG A 44 -4.95 6.57 4.98
C ARG A 44 -4.58 7.74 4.07
N GLY A 45 -3.50 7.55 3.32
CA GLY A 45 -3.00 8.46 2.30
C GLY A 45 -3.51 8.14 0.91
N LYS A 46 -2.68 8.45 -0.09
CA LYS A 46 -2.99 8.22 -1.50
C LYS A 46 -2.86 6.73 -1.84
N GLN A 47 -3.65 6.24 -2.80
CA GLN A 47 -3.42 4.93 -3.41
C GLN A 47 -2.12 4.96 -4.21
N ILE A 48 -1.26 3.97 -3.98
CA ILE A 48 0.04 3.80 -4.64
C ILE A 48 0.12 2.51 -5.45
N GLY A 49 -0.67 1.49 -5.09
CA GLY A 49 -0.53 0.18 -5.70
C GLY A 49 -1.81 -0.64 -5.78
N ILE A 50 -1.67 -1.79 -6.43
CA ILE A 50 -2.59 -2.92 -6.41
C ILE A 50 -1.81 -4.21 -6.16
N VAL A 51 -2.47 -5.25 -5.65
CA VAL A 51 -1.85 -6.56 -5.39
C VAL A 51 -2.19 -7.52 -6.54
N ASP A 52 -1.17 -8.18 -7.10
CA ASP A 52 -1.26 -9.19 -8.15
C ASP A 52 -2.15 -8.82 -9.35
N GLY A 53 -2.14 -7.54 -9.72
CA GLY A 53 -2.92 -6.99 -10.82
C GLY A 53 -4.41 -6.82 -10.52
N ASP A 54 -4.89 -7.14 -9.31
CA ASP A 54 -6.29 -6.99 -8.93
C ASP A 54 -6.61 -5.55 -8.53
N LYS A 55 -7.43 -4.89 -9.35
CA LYS A 55 -7.87 -3.49 -9.13
C LYS A 55 -8.70 -3.29 -7.86
N LYS A 56 -9.26 -4.35 -7.29
CA LYS A 56 -9.96 -4.30 -6.00
C LYS A 56 -9.01 -4.40 -4.81
N HIS A 57 -7.85 -5.02 -5.00
CA HIS A 57 -6.86 -5.23 -3.94
C HIS A 57 -5.86 -4.08 -3.95
N LYS A 58 -6.17 -3.03 -3.19
CA LYS A 58 -5.50 -1.74 -3.26
C LYS A 58 -4.45 -1.59 -2.15
N VAL A 59 -3.39 -0.84 -2.46
CA VAL A 59 -2.34 -0.45 -1.51
C VAL A 59 -2.27 1.07 -1.42
N PHE A 60 -2.25 1.61 -0.20
CA PHE A 60 -2.21 3.04 0.11
C PHE A 60 -1.00 3.40 0.96
N GLU A 61 -0.59 4.66 0.90
CA GLU A 61 0.34 5.28 1.86
C GLU A 61 -0.28 5.39 3.26
N VAL A 62 0.58 5.39 4.28
CA VAL A 62 0.23 5.88 5.62
C VAL A 62 0.69 7.34 5.72
N LYS A 63 -0.24 8.27 6.00
CA LYS A 63 0.07 9.69 6.13
C LYS A 63 1.10 9.93 7.24
N GLY A 64 2.14 10.68 6.91
CA GLY A 64 3.22 11.02 7.85
C GLY A 64 4.34 10.00 7.91
N PHE A 65 4.27 8.90 7.16
CA PHE A 65 5.29 7.85 7.13
C PHE A 65 5.75 7.57 5.69
N SER A 66 6.97 7.04 5.54
CA SER A 66 7.47 6.61 4.23
C SER A 66 6.75 5.35 3.76
N SER A 67 6.41 5.29 2.47
CA SER A 67 5.89 4.05 1.85
C SER A 67 6.93 2.91 1.82
N ASP A 68 8.21 3.23 2.02
CA ASP A 68 9.28 2.24 2.17
C ASP A 68 9.25 1.58 3.55
N GLU A 69 8.48 2.11 4.48
CA GLU A 69 8.38 1.64 5.87
C GLU A 69 6.98 1.12 6.20
N TRP A 70 5.93 1.81 5.75
CA TRP A 70 4.55 1.53 6.13
C TRP A 70 3.59 1.67 4.95
N ILE A 71 2.71 0.69 4.79
CA ILE A 71 1.67 0.69 3.76
C ILE A 71 0.35 0.17 4.35
N ILE A 72 -0.76 0.51 3.68
CA ILE A 72 -2.09 0.02 4.03
C ILE A 72 -2.61 -0.84 2.89
N GLU A 73 -2.99 -2.06 3.20
CA GLU A 73 -3.72 -2.94 2.29
C GLU A 73 -5.23 -2.77 2.52
N TYR A 74 -5.99 -2.79 1.43
CA TYR A 74 -7.45 -2.82 1.46
C TYR A 74 -8.01 -3.54 0.24
N TYR A 75 -8.80 -4.57 0.47
CA TYR A 75 -9.57 -5.23 -0.57
C TYR A 75 -10.94 -4.57 -0.71
N ASP A 76 -11.42 -4.19 -1.89
CA ASP A 76 -12.65 -3.41 -2.06
C ASP A 76 -13.92 -4.29 -2.07
N VAL A 77 -14.38 -4.69 -0.87
CA VAL A 77 -15.64 -5.43 -0.63
C VAL A 77 -16.37 -4.88 0.60
N ILE A 78 -17.64 -5.30 0.79
CA ILE A 78 -18.57 -4.72 1.77
C ILE A 78 -18.07 -4.84 3.23
N MET A 79 -17.30 -5.88 3.55
CA MET A 79 -16.83 -6.17 4.92
C MET A 79 -15.32 -5.93 5.10
N SER A 80 -14.74 -5.08 4.26
CA SER A 80 -13.30 -4.89 4.25
C SER A 80 -12.80 -4.07 5.41
N VAL A 81 -11.64 -4.50 5.92
CA VAL A 81 -10.84 -3.77 6.88
C VAL A 81 -9.58 -3.26 6.20
N TYR A 82 -9.08 -2.12 6.67
CA TYR A 82 -7.76 -1.64 6.30
C TYR A 82 -6.73 -2.36 7.16
N ASN A 83 -5.75 -2.99 6.53
CA ASN A 83 -4.66 -3.67 7.22
C ASN A 83 -3.39 -2.84 7.11
N LEU A 84 -2.72 -2.63 8.24
CA LEU A 84 -1.44 -1.95 8.31
C LEU A 84 -0.32 -2.99 8.15
N TYR A 85 0.59 -2.72 7.22
CA TYR A 85 1.77 -3.52 6.96
C TYR A 85 3.02 -2.71 7.23
N LYS A 86 4.03 -3.40 7.75
CA LYS A 86 5.32 -2.85 8.14
C LYS A 86 6.42 -3.47 7.30
N ALA A 87 7.31 -2.67 6.72
CA ALA A 87 8.49 -3.20 6.06
C ALA A 87 9.38 -3.94 7.08
N ASP A 88 10.00 -5.04 6.65
CA ASP A 88 10.84 -5.88 7.52
C ASP A 88 12.09 -5.12 8.04
N THR A 89 12.44 -3.99 7.43
CA THR A 89 13.52 -3.08 7.86
C THR A 89 13.16 -2.19 9.05
N VAL A 90 11.87 -2.02 9.38
CA VAL A 90 11.42 -1.14 10.45
C VAL A 90 11.58 -1.82 11.81
N THR A 91 12.44 -1.25 12.66
CA THR A 91 12.77 -1.76 14.00
C THR A 91 12.01 -1.06 15.13
N GLU A 92 11.54 0.17 14.90
CA GLU A 92 10.83 0.97 15.90
C GLU A 92 9.38 1.20 15.48
N ILE A 93 8.45 1.05 16.43
CA ILE A 93 7.02 1.26 16.18
C ILE A 93 6.60 2.64 16.73
N PRO A 94 6.17 3.58 15.88
CA PRO A 94 5.65 4.88 16.29
C PRO A 94 4.40 4.75 17.16
N GLU A 95 4.26 5.60 18.18
CA GLU A 95 3.09 5.60 19.09
C GLU A 95 1.77 5.81 18.33
N GLU A 96 1.78 6.57 17.24
CA GLU A 96 0.60 6.85 16.41
C GLU A 96 0.06 5.59 15.70
N LEU A 97 0.88 4.55 15.59
CA LEU A 97 0.57 3.28 14.94
C LEU A 97 0.43 2.11 15.93
N LYS A 98 0.54 2.38 17.24
CA LYS A 98 0.30 1.39 18.30
C LYS A 98 -1.18 1.21 18.61
#